data_AF-A0A6A6ET71-F1
#
_entry.id   AF-A0A6A6ET71-F1
#
_cell.length_a   1.000
_cell.length_b   1.000
_cell.length_c   1.000
_cell.angle_alpha   90.00
_cell.angle_beta   90.00
_cell.angle_gamma   90.00
#
_symmetry.space_group_name_H-M   'P 1'
#
loop_
_entity.id
_entity.type
_entity.pdbx_description
1 polymer ?
#
loop_
_entity_poly.entity_id
_entity_poly.type
_entity_poly.pdbx_seq_one_letter_code
_entity_poly.pdbx_strand_id
1 'polypeptide(L)' 'MNLVLDEVKEIMADEEGNVRHRKLGLIVARGTLLVVISPVDGSEEIANPWVQQTEE' A
#
# COMPACT_ATOMS: atom_id res chain seq x y z
N MET A 1 16.19 -7.52 8.91
CA MET A 1 14.92 -8.21 9.23
C MET A 1 14.20 -8.56 7.93
N ASN A 2 14.40 -9.75 7.37
CA ASN A 2 13.68 -10.16 6.17
C ASN A 2 12.29 -10.72 6.54
N LEU A 3 11.32 -10.63 5.64
CA LEU A 3 9.97 -11.17 5.84
C LEU A 3 9.68 -12.26 4.81
N VAL A 4 8.96 -13.29 5.23
CA VAL A 4 8.38 -14.30 4.34
C VAL A 4 6.87 -14.00 4.29
N LEU A 5 6.34 -13.76 3.10
CA LEU A 5 4.94 -13.38 2.90
C LEU A 5 4.31 -14.29 1.85
N ASP A 6 3.11 -14.76 2.12
CA ASP A 6 2.31 -15.55 1.17
C ASP A 6 1.18 -14.71 0.57
N GLU A 7 0.62 -15.18 -0.55
CA GLU A 7 -0.51 -14.56 -1.28
C GLU A 7 -0.30 -13.06 -1.62
N VAL A 8 0.94 -12.65 -1.87
CA VAL A 8 1.26 -11.22 -2.03
C VAL A 8 0.64 -10.62 -3.29
N LYS A 9 0.01 -9.46 -3.12
CA LYS A 9 -0.48 -8.57 -4.18
C LYS A 9 0.33 -7.28 -4.15
N GLU A 10 1.12 -7.04 -5.19
CA GLU A 10 1.87 -5.81 -5.35
C GLU A 10 1.01 -4.73 -6.02
N ILE A 11 1.16 -3.50 -5.55
CA ILE A 11 0.53 -2.29 -6.09
C ILE A 11 1.65 -1.43 -6.67
N MET A 12 1.55 -1.09 -7.96
CA MET A 12 2.49 -0.21 -8.66
C MET A 12 1.72 1.02 -9.15
N ALA A 13 2.30 2.20 -8.94
CA ALA A 13 1.81 3.46 -9.49
C ALA A 13 2.80 3.97 -10.53
N ASP A 14 2.30 4.47 -11.65
CA ASP A 14 3.12 5.19 -12.63
C ASP A 14 3.11 6.71 -12.38
N GLU A 15 3.86 7.45 -13.19
CA GLU A 15 3.98 8.92 -13.08
C GLU A 15 2.66 9.64 -13.42
N GLU A 16 1.74 8.96 -14.10
CA GLU A 16 0.41 9.48 -14.48
C GLU A 16 -0.64 9.19 -13.40
N GLY A 17 -0.27 8.48 -12.33
CA GLY A 17 -1.16 8.12 -11.22
C GLY A 17 -2.01 6.87 -11.49
N ASN A 18 -1.76 6.12 -12.56
CA ASN A 18 -2.46 4.87 -12.80
C ASN A 18 -1.95 3.79 -11.82
N VAL A 19 -2.89 3.14 -11.15
CA VAL A 19 -2.59 2.05 -10.22
C VAL A 19 -2.78 0.70 -10.91
N ARG A 20 -1.76 -0.15 -10.84
CA ARG A 20 -1.79 -1.52 -11.36
C ARG A 20 -1.49 -2.52 -10.26
N HIS A 21 -2.12 -3.68 -10.38
CA HIS A 21 -1.97 -4.77 -9.42
C HIS A 21 -1.40 -6.02 -10.09
N ARG A 22 -0.48 -6.71 -9.41
CA ARG A 22 -0.03 -8.05 -9.81
C ARG A 22 0.07 -9.00 -8.63
N LYS A 23 -0.25 -10.27 -8.86
CA LYS A 23 -0.09 -11.35 -7.87
C LYS A 23 1.34 -11.89 -7.95
N LEU A 24 1.98 -12.06 -6.80
CA LEU A 24 3.33 -12.63 -6.69
C LEU A 24 3.35 -13.99 -5.95
N GLY A 25 2.31 -14.31 -5.17
CA GLY A 25 2.28 -15.54 -4.37
C GLY A 25 3.24 -15.46 -3.18
N LEU A 26 4.03 -16.51 -2.97
CA LEU A 26 5.01 -16.62 -1.89
C LEU A 26 6.32 -15.89 -2.24
N ILE A 27 6.71 -14.92 -1.41
CA ILE A 27 7.95 -14.14 -1.60
C ILE A 27 8.76 -14.00 -0.31
N VAL A 28 10.02 -13.56 -0.46
CA VAL A 28 10.86 -13.08 0.63
C VAL A 28 11.17 -11.60 0.42
N ALA A 29 10.66 -10.73 1.30
CA ALA A 29 10.95 -9.30 1.27
C ALA A 29 12.28 -9.00 1.97
N ARG A 30 13.16 -8.25 1.30
CA ARG A 30 14.46 -7.85 1.84
C ARG A 30 14.30 -6.73 2.86
N GLY A 31 14.67 -7.01 4.11
CA GLY A 31 14.55 -6.08 5.23
C GLY A 31 15.27 -4.76 5.08
N THR A 32 16.37 -4.75 4.32
CA THR A 32 17.16 -3.54 4.06
C THR A 32 16.44 -2.54 3.16
N LEU A 33 15.36 -2.95 2.48
CA LEU A 33 14.57 -2.11 1.58
C LEU A 33 13.19 -1.77 2.17
N LEU A 34 12.85 -2.29 3.34
CA LEU A 34 11.58 -2.01 3.99
C LEU A 34 11.65 -0.65 4.71
N VAL A 35 10.64 0.18 4.47
CA VAL A 35 10.51 1.51 5.08
C VAL A 35 9.36 1.54 6.08
N VAL A 36 8.22 0.94 5.76
CA VAL A 36 7.01 0.91 6.59
C VAL A 36 6.39 -0.48 6.57
N ILE A 37 5.85 -0.90 7.72
CA ILE A 37 5.00 -2.09 7.87
C ILE A 37 3.78 -1.66 8.69
N SER A 38 2.59 -1.88 8.17
CA SER A 38 1.32 -1.64 8.87
C SER A 38 0.36 -2.83 8.68
N PRO A 39 -0.47 -3.14 9.69
CA PRO A 39 -1.51 -4.14 9.53
C PRO A 39 -2.57 -3.64 8.54
N VAL A 40 -3.04 -4.54 7.68
CA VAL A 40 -4.10 -4.23 6.72
C VAL A 40 -5.45 -4.11 7.43
N ASP A 41 -5.68 -4.96 8.44
CA ASP A 41 -6.92 -4.92 9.22
C ASP A 41 -7.02 -3.61 10.00
N GLY A 42 -8.17 -2.93 9.87
CA GLY A 42 -8.40 -1.58 10.40
C GLY A 42 -7.81 -0.43 9.59
N SER A 43 -7.15 -0.69 8.45
CA SER A 43 -6.70 0.37 7.53
C SER A 43 -7.74 0.62 6.45
N GLU A 44 -8.13 1.88 6.27
CA GLU A 44 -9.03 2.31 5.19
C GLU A 44 -8.51 3.59 4.52
N GLU A 45 -8.83 3.74 3.23
CA GLU A 45 -8.60 4.99 2.52
C GLU A 45 -9.72 5.96 2.90
N ILE A 46 -9.34 7.16 3.34
CA ILE A 46 -10.27 8.20 3.74
C ILE A 46 -10.16 9.41 2.81
N ALA A 47 -11.26 10.14 2.65
CA ALA A 47 -11.22 11.46 2.06
C ALA A 47 -10.31 12.39 2.87
N ASN A 48 -9.70 13.37 2.21
CA ASN A 48 -8.87 14.36 2.88
C ASN A 48 -9.69 15.07 3.99
N PRO A 49 -9.35 14.90 5.28
CA PRO A 49 -10.16 15.38 6.40
C PRO A 49 -10.04 16.90 6.61
N TRP A 50 -9.16 17.58 5.86
CA TRP A 50 -8.95 19.02 5.92
C TRP A 50 -9.53 19.78 4.72
N VAL A 51 -10.17 19.08 3.78
CA VAL A 51 -11.07 19.75 2.83
C VAL A 51 -12.27 20.19 3.66
N GLN A 52 -12.17 21.40 4.21
CA GLN A 52 -13.25 22.02 4.95
C GLN A 52 -14.52 21.94 4.10
N GLN A 53 -15.66 21.70 4.75
CA GLN A 53 -16.98 21.93 4.20
C GLN A 53 -17.00 23.37 3.65
N THR A 54 -16.62 23.55 2.39
CA THR A 54 -16.91 24.77 1.65
C THR A 54 -18.39 24.68 1.32
N GLU A 55 -19.23 24.83 2.34
CA GLU A 55 -20.60 25.27 2.17
C GLU A 55 -20.55 26.72 1.65
N GLU A 56 -21.44 27.00 0.70
CA GLU A 56 -21.60 28.25 -0.05
C GLU A 56 -21.66 29.52 0.82
#